data_AF-A0A848SVI9-F1
#
_entry.id   AF-A0A848SVI9-F1
#
_cell.length_a   1.000
_cell.length_b   1.000
_cell.length_c   1.000
_cell.angle_alpha   90.00
_cell.angle_beta   90.00
_cell.angle_gamma   90.00
#
_symmetry.space_group_name_H-M   'P 1'
#
loop_
_entity.id
_entity.type
_entity.pdbx_description
1 polymer ?
#
loop_
_entity_poly.entity_id
_entity_poly.type
_entity_poly.pdbx_seq_one_letter_code
_entity_poly.pdbx_strand_id
1 'polypeptide(L)'
;MKNLILLIIIASTLHACKHDPIIPIEVPFIPSPVDTTFSNPSTPCDSTIIYFENQIRPLIASNCAIPGCHDALTAEEGVVLNNYDNIMSTADIKAFDPEDSDLYEVLIETDPDKRMPPPSTGNSLTSEQITLIYNWIDQGANNNYCSDSACDTVAMSFTNDIHPIIQQYCIGCHSSGVASGGIIMETHSQLQALAFNGSLFGTINHEAGYVPMPYNQTPLDVCFINKIKSWIDDGAPNN
;
A
#
# COMPACT_ATOMS: atom_id res chain seq x y z
N MET A 1 46.46 -63.10 -15.75
CA MET A 1 46.31 -61.78 -15.11
C MET A 1 46.54 -60.69 -16.15
N LYS A 2 45.47 -60.05 -16.62
CA LYS A 2 45.42 -58.64 -17.10
C LYS A 2 44.00 -58.38 -17.58
N ASN A 3 43.26 -57.64 -16.75
CA ASN A 3 41.91 -57.16 -17.02
C ASN A 3 41.98 -56.08 -18.10
N LEU A 4 41.20 -56.22 -19.17
CA LEU A 4 41.00 -55.15 -20.15
C LEU A 4 39.60 -54.58 -19.94
N ILE A 5 39.54 -53.44 -19.25
CA ILE A 5 38.32 -52.65 -19.01
C ILE A 5 38.04 -51.87 -20.29
N LEU A 6 36.88 -52.11 -20.91
CA LEU A 6 36.39 -51.38 -22.07
C LEU A 6 35.63 -50.13 -21.58
N LEU A 7 36.23 -48.95 -21.75
CA LEU A 7 35.60 -47.65 -21.47
C LEU A 7 34.70 -47.25 -22.65
N ILE A 8 33.40 -47.14 -22.41
CA ILE A 8 32.41 -46.61 -23.35
C ILE A 8 32.37 -45.09 -23.20
N ILE A 9 32.77 -44.36 -24.24
CA ILE A 9 32.68 -42.91 -24.31
C ILE A 9 31.31 -42.55 -24.90
N ILE A 10 30.41 -41.99 -24.09
CA ILE A 10 29.12 -41.45 -24.52
C ILE A 10 29.36 -40.02 -24.99
N ALA A 11 29.22 -39.77 -26.30
CA ALA A 11 29.30 -38.44 -26.89
C ALA A 11 27.97 -37.72 -26.74
N SER A 12 27.90 -36.76 -25.80
CA SER A 12 26.74 -35.90 -25.58
C SER A 12 26.74 -34.74 -26.57
N THR A 13 25.93 -34.82 -27.63
CA THR A 13 25.74 -33.72 -28.59
C THR A 13 24.82 -32.65 -28.01
N LEU A 14 25.38 -31.49 -27.67
CA LEU A 14 24.63 -30.29 -27.31
C LEU A 14 23.95 -29.73 -28.57
N HIS A 15 22.63 -29.85 -28.66
CA HIS A 15 21.84 -29.16 -29.67
C HIS A 15 21.55 -27.74 -29.17
N ALA A 16 22.30 -26.76 -29.66
CA ALA A 16 22.03 -25.35 -29.44
C ALA A 16 20.87 -24.90 -30.35
N CYS A 17 19.80 -24.37 -29.77
CA CYS A 17 18.74 -23.72 -30.53
C CYS A 17 19.28 -22.41 -31.14
N LYS A 18 19.24 -22.28 -32.48
CA LYS A 18 19.44 -20.98 -33.13
C LYS A 18 18.18 -20.14 -32.93
N HIS A 19 18.34 -18.87 -32.56
CA HIS A 19 17.27 -17.88 -32.59
C HIS A 19 17.33 -17.14 -33.92
N ASP A 20 16.20 -17.05 -34.61
CA ASP A 20 16.05 -16.22 -35.80
C ASP A 20 16.09 -14.73 -35.41
N PRO A 21 16.67 -13.87 -36.25
CA PRO A 21 16.70 -12.44 -36.00
C PRO A 21 15.30 -11.85 -36.07
N ILE A 22 14.89 -11.16 -35.00
CA ILE A 22 13.64 -10.42 -34.93
C ILE A 22 13.73 -9.23 -35.90
N ILE A 23 12.90 -9.24 -36.95
CA ILE A 23 12.69 -8.07 -37.81
C ILE A 23 11.68 -7.15 -37.10
N PRO A 24 11.98 -5.86 -36.86
CA PRO A 24 11.01 -4.94 -36.28
C PRO A 24 9.93 -4.66 -37.31
N ILE A 25 8.72 -5.14 -37.05
CA ILE A 25 7.52 -4.71 -37.77
C ILE A 25 6.98 -3.51 -36.99
N GLU A 26 6.91 -2.33 -37.62
CA GLU A 26 6.19 -1.19 -37.07
C GLU A 26 4.68 -1.52 -37.10
N VAL A 27 4.16 -1.95 -35.96
CA VAL A 27 2.72 -2.19 -35.76
C VAL A 27 2.08 -0.87 -35.31
N PRO A 28 0.98 -0.42 -35.93
CA PRO A 28 0.22 0.74 -35.44
C PRO A 28 -0.25 0.47 -34.00
N PHE A 29 -0.08 1.47 -33.13
CA PHE A 29 -0.49 1.43 -31.73
C PHE A 29 -2.01 1.25 -31.63
N ILE A 30 -2.45 0.01 -31.43
CA ILE A 30 -3.79 -0.30 -30.95
C ILE A 30 -3.66 -0.38 -29.43
N PRO A 31 -4.38 0.44 -28.65
CA PRO A 31 -4.32 0.33 -27.20
C PRO A 31 -4.78 -1.07 -26.79
N SER A 32 -3.88 -1.78 -26.11
CA SER A 32 -4.17 -3.07 -25.50
C SER A 32 -5.32 -2.93 -24.49
N PRO A 33 -6.12 -3.99 -24.26
CA PRO A 33 -7.06 -4.01 -23.15
C PRO A 33 -6.30 -3.66 -21.86
N VAL A 34 -6.81 -2.66 -21.14
CA VAL A 34 -6.25 -2.21 -19.86
C VAL A 34 -6.31 -3.39 -18.89
N ASP A 35 -5.15 -3.80 -18.42
CA ASP A 35 -5.01 -4.73 -17.30
C ASP A 35 -5.52 -4.01 -16.03
N THR A 36 -6.67 -4.44 -15.53
CA THR A 36 -7.33 -3.85 -14.36
C THR A 36 -6.70 -4.28 -13.04
N THR A 37 -5.66 -5.11 -13.06
CA THR A 37 -5.10 -5.70 -11.83
C THR A 37 -4.00 -4.86 -11.19
N PHE A 38 -3.40 -3.90 -11.91
CA PHE A 38 -2.55 -2.84 -11.34
C PHE A 38 -2.39 -1.72 -12.38
N SER A 39 -3.20 -0.65 -12.27
CA SER A 39 -3.09 0.47 -13.21
C SER A 39 -1.86 1.31 -12.91
N ASN A 40 -1.05 1.56 -13.95
CA ASN A 40 0.17 2.37 -13.94
C ASN A 40 -0.05 3.75 -13.30
N PRO A 41 1.00 4.36 -12.71
CA PRO A 41 0.92 5.70 -12.14
C PRO A 41 0.51 6.69 -13.23
N SER A 42 -0.58 7.41 -13.00
CA SER A 42 -0.96 8.56 -13.82
C SER A 42 -0.08 9.76 -13.45
N THR A 43 0.43 10.47 -14.45
CA THR A 43 1.13 11.75 -14.24
C THR A 43 0.67 12.76 -15.30
N PRO A 44 0.17 13.95 -14.92
CA PRO A 44 -0.15 14.38 -13.55
C PRO A 44 -1.31 13.60 -12.93
N CYS A 45 -1.44 13.60 -11.60
CA CYS A 45 -2.62 13.03 -10.93
C CYS A 45 -3.89 13.71 -11.42
N ASP A 46 -4.86 12.88 -11.80
CA ASP A 46 -6.20 13.35 -12.10
C ASP A 46 -7.01 13.55 -10.82
N SER A 47 -7.38 14.80 -10.52
CA SER A 47 -8.17 15.16 -9.33
C SER A 47 -9.59 14.57 -9.32
N THR A 48 -10.07 14.05 -10.45
CA THR A 48 -11.37 13.38 -10.58
C THR A 48 -11.31 11.89 -10.25
N ILE A 49 -10.11 11.31 -10.20
CA ILE A 49 -9.88 9.90 -9.89
C ILE A 49 -9.57 9.75 -8.41
N ILE A 50 -10.23 8.81 -7.74
CA ILE A 50 -9.84 8.37 -6.40
C ILE A 50 -8.80 7.26 -6.54
N TYR A 51 -7.65 7.46 -5.91
CA TYR A 51 -6.56 6.49 -5.90
C TYR A 51 -6.59 5.67 -4.62
N PHE A 52 -6.82 4.36 -4.74
CA PHE A 52 -6.91 3.45 -3.60
C PHE A 52 -5.69 3.58 -2.69
N GLU A 53 -4.49 3.46 -3.27
CA GLU A 53 -3.24 3.46 -2.50
C GLU A 53 -2.99 4.82 -1.81
N ASN A 54 -3.45 5.93 -2.40
CA ASN A 54 -3.21 7.26 -1.85
C ASN A 54 -4.26 7.68 -0.81
N GLN A 55 -5.53 7.33 -1.06
CA GLN A 55 -6.68 7.93 -0.37
C GLN A 55 -7.50 6.92 0.42
N ILE A 56 -7.67 5.68 -0.05
CA ILE A 56 -8.57 4.70 0.59
C ILE A 56 -7.82 3.79 1.55
N ARG A 57 -6.68 3.23 1.13
CA ARG A 57 -5.84 2.37 1.96
C ARG A 57 -5.52 3.00 3.32
N PRO A 58 -5.12 4.29 3.43
CA PRO A 58 -4.78 4.89 4.73
C PRO A 58 -5.99 5.08 5.64
N LEU A 59 -7.16 5.36 5.05
CA LEU A 59 -8.42 5.48 5.80
C LEU A 59 -8.80 4.15 6.41
N ILE A 60 -8.81 3.08 5.61
CA ILE A 60 -9.13 1.72 6.08
C ILE A 60 -8.09 1.24 7.09
N ALA A 61 -6.81 1.44 6.81
CA ALA A 61 -5.69 1.06 7.67
C ALA A 61 -5.77 1.67 9.08
N SER A 62 -6.16 2.94 9.16
CA SER A 62 -6.12 3.71 10.41
C SER A 62 -7.42 3.65 11.21
N ASN A 63 -8.54 3.28 10.59
CA ASN A 63 -9.86 3.32 11.23
C ASN A 63 -10.53 1.94 11.36
N CYS A 64 -10.12 0.96 10.54
CA CYS A 64 -10.84 -0.31 10.43
C CYS A 64 -9.91 -1.52 10.62
N ALA A 65 -8.77 -1.55 9.92
CA ALA A 65 -7.81 -2.67 9.93
C ALA A 65 -6.88 -2.66 11.16
N ILE A 66 -7.47 -2.59 12.35
CA ILE A 66 -6.81 -2.42 13.64
C ILE A 66 -6.90 -3.72 14.45
N PRO A 67 -5.88 -4.09 15.24
CA PRO A 67 -5.96 -5.25 16.13
C PRO A 67 -7.19 -5.21 17.05
N GLY A 68 -7.94 -6.30 17.05
CA GLY A 68 -9.22 -6.46 17.74
C GLY A 68 -10.45 -6.03 16.95
N CYS A 69 -10.28 -5.51 15.72
CA CYS A 69 -11.37 -5.13 14.82
C CYS A 69 -11.22 -5.92 13.51
N HIS A 70 -10.83 -5.29 12.39
CA HIS A 70 -10.77 -5.95 11.08
C HIS A 70 -9.34 -6.12 10.53
N ASP A 71 -8.38 -6.45 11.38
CA ASP A 71 -7.01 -6.76 10.96
C ASP A 71 -6.86 -8.21 10.47
N ALA A 72 -5.65 -8.58 10.05
CA ALA A 72 -5.38 -9.92 9.49
C ALA A 72 -5.48 -11.08 10.50
N LEU A 73 -5.35 -10.81 11.81
CA LEU A 73 -5.19 -11.85 12.84
C LEU A 73 -6.41 -11.99 13.75
N THR A 74 -7.12 -10.90 14.00
CA THR A 74 -8.17 -10.78 15.01
C THR A 74 -9.48 -10.27 14.42
N ALA A 75 -9.63 -10.32 13.09
CA ALA A 75 -10.82 -9.95 12.33
C ALA A 75 -12.13 -10.40 12.99
N GLU A 76 -12.95 -9.42 13.39
CA GLU A 76 -14.34 -9.63 13.77
C GLU A 76 -15.17 -10.01 12.54
N GLU A 77 -16.09 -10.96 12.75
CA GLU A 77 -17.01 -11.48 11.72
C GLU A 77 -16.34 -12.05 10.46
N GLY A 78 -15.03 -12.31 10.51
CA GLY A 78 -14.26 -12.77 9.36
C GLY A 78 -13.99 -11.69 8.31
N VAL A 79 -14.28 -10.42 8.63
CA VAL A 79 -14.01 -9.27 7.76
C VAL A 79 -12.56 -8.82 7.97
N VAL A 80 -11.74 -8.92 6.93
CA VAL A 80 -10.30 -8.61 6.96
C VAL A 80 -10.02 -7.45 6.02
N LEU A 81 -9.46 -6.36 6.52
CA LEU A 81 -9.31 -5.11 5.75
C LEU A 81 -7.84 -4.69 5.55
N ASN A 82 -6.91 -5.63 5.60
CA ASN A 82 -5.46 -5.35 5.65
C ASN A 82 -4.79 -5.18 4.27
N ASN A 83 -5.47 -5.52 3.18
CA ASN A 83 -5.00 -5.36 1.81
C ASN A 83 -6.18 -5.24 0.84
N TYR A 84 -5.90 -4.83 -0.41
CA TYR A 84 -6.92 -4.61 -1.43
C TYR A 84 -7.82 -5.84 -1.65
N ASP A 85 -7.25 -7.02 -1.87
CA ASP A 85 -8.02 -8.24 -2.17
C ASP A 85 -8.97 -8.63 -1.04
N ASN A 86 -8.51 -8.51 0.20
CA ASN A 86 -9.31 -8.80 1.39
C ASN A 86 -10.40 -7.74 1.60
N ILE A 87 -10.12 -6.45 1.35
CA ILE A 87 -11.13 -5.39 1.38
C ILE A 87 -12.23 -5.69 0.35
N MET A 88 -11.85 -5.98 -0.90
CA MET A 88 -12.81 -6.25 -1.96
C MET A 88 -13.69 -7.46 -1.66
N SER A 89 -13.08 -8.54 -1.14
CA SER A 89 -13.77 -9.82 -0.96
C SER A 89 -14.53 -9.96 0.36
N THR A 90 -14.01 -9.40 1.46
CA THR A 90 -14.59 -9.60 2.80
C THR A 90 -15.48 -8.45 3.25
N ALA A 91 -15.29 -7.24 2.69
CA ALA A 91 -16.20 -6.10 2.88
C ALA A 91 -17.26 -6.00 1.75
N ASP A 92 -17.43 -7.11 1.01
CA ASP A 92 -18.31 -7.31 -0.14
C ASP A 92 -18.44 -6.09 -1.07
N ILE A 93 -17.31 -5.60 -1.60
CA ILE A 93 -17.32 -4.44 -2.49
C ILE A 93 -17.84 -4.82 -3.88
N LYS A 94 -18.89 -4.15 -4.33
CA LYS A 94 -19.40 -4.22 -5.69
C LYS A 94 -18.88 -3.03 -6.49
N ALA A 95 -17.87 -3.28 -7.33
CA ALA A 95 -17.36 -2.25 -8.23
C ALA A 95 -18.48 -1.62 -9.06
N PHE A 96 -18.50 -0.28 -9.14
CA PHE A 96 -19.54 0.53 -9.78
C PHE A 96 -20.92 0.51 -9.10
N ASP A 97 -21.05 -0.09 -7.91
CA ASP A 97 -22.31 -0.13 -7.16
C ASP A 97 -22.07 0.07 -5.65
N PRO A 98 -21.88 1.33 -5.20
CA PRO A 98 -21.69 1.62 -3.78
C PRO A 98 -22.90 1.25 -2.92
N GLU A 99 -24.11 1.31 -3.47
CA GLU A 99 -25.34 1.04 -2.71
C GLU A 99 -25.53 -0.45 -2.42
N ASP A 100 -24.94 -1.34 -3.23
CA ASP A 100 -24.91 -2.80 -3.01
C ASP A 100 -23.61 -3.29 -2.34
N SER A 101 -22.79 -2.38 -1.80
CA SER A 101 -21.51 -2.71 -1.14
C SER A 101 -21.61 -2.63 0.39
N ASP A 102 -21.35 -3.75 1.09
CA ASP A 102 -21.44 -3.85 2.55
C ASP A 102 -20.58 -2.79 3.27
N LEU A 103 -19.35 -2.52 2.77
CA LEU A 103 -18.49 -1.49 3.34
C LEU A 103 -19.18 -0.11 3.38
N TYR A 104 -19.91 0.27 2.34
CA TYR A 104 -20.58 1.56 2.31
C TYR A 104 -21.83 1.56 3.19
N GLU A 105 -22.61 0.46 3.18
CA GLU A 105 -23.80 0.30 4.02
C GLU A 105 -23.49 0.55 5.49
N VAL A 106 -22.47 -0.13 6.04
CA VAL A 106 -22.13 -0.01 7.47
C VAL A 106 -21.59 1.37 7.85
N LEU A 107 -21.02 2.12 6.89
CA LEU A 107 -20.50 3.48 7.12
C LEU A 107 -21.63 4.52 7.21
N ILE A 108 -22.76 4.28 6.56
CA ILE A 108 -23.93 5.19 6.57
C ILE A 108 -25.06 4.74 7.50
N GLU A 109 -24.93 3.57 8.10
CA GLU A 109 -25.90 3.03 9.05
C GLU A 109 -26.04 3.93 10.29
N THR A 110 -27.29 4.01 10.77
CA THR A 110 -27.71 4.80 11.92
C THR A 110 -27.94 3.95 13.17
N ASP A 111 -28.19 2.65 13.01
CA ASP A 111 -28.27 1.70 14.10
C ASP A 111 -26.90 1.56 14.79
N PRO A 112 -26.76 1.94 16.09
CA PRO A 112 -25.49 1.91 16.79
C PRO A 112 -24.87 0.50 16.91
N ASP A 113 -25.66 -0.55 16.78
CA ASP A 113 -25.20 -1.95 16.87
C ASP A 113 -24.72 -2.50 15.52
N LYS A 114 -24.96 -1.78 14.43
CA LYS A 114 -24.59 -2.19 13.06
C LYS A 114 -23.62 -1.25 12.37
N ARG A 115 -23.62 0.03 12.74
CA ARG A 115 -22.73 1.01 12.14
C ARG A 115 -21.28 0.72 12.47
N MET A 116 -20.41 0.93 11.48
CA MET A 116 -18.97 0.82 11.63
C MET A 116 -18.29 2.17 11.33
N PRO A 117 -17.23 2.56 12.07
CA PRO A 117 -16.78 1.94 13.32
C PRO A 117 -17.82 2.03 14.45
N PRO A 118 -17.84 1.08 15.41
CA PRO A 118 -18.81 1.09 16.50
C PRO A 118 -18.67 2.36 17.35
N PRO A 119 -19.78 2.96 17.85
CA PRO A 119 -19.72 4.16 18.67
C PRO A 119 -18.82 4.04 19.91
N SER A 120 -18.65 2.82 20.45
CA SER A 120 -17.79 2.52 21.60
C SER A 120 -16.31 2.82 21.34
N THR A 121 -15.87 2.82 20.09
CA THR A 121 -14.49 3.16 19.70
C THR A 121 -14.23 4.67 19.79
N GLY A 122 -15.29 5.49 19.84
CA GLY A 122 -15.18 6.96 19.76
C GLY A 122 -14.77 7.47 18.38
N ASN A 123 -14.58 6.59 17.40
CA ASN A 123 -14.17 6.93 16.05
C ASN A 123 -15.37 6.96 15.10
N SER A 124 -15.32 7.89 14.16
CA SER A 124 -16.23 7.95 13.02
C SER A 124 -15.50 8.61 11.87
N LEU A 125 -15.69 8.07 10.68
CA LEU A 125 -15.25 8.76 9.48
C LEU A 125 -16.08 10.04 9.30
N THR A 126 -15.45 11.06 8.72
CA THR A 126 -16.16 12.28 8.32
C THR A 126 -16.99 12.04 7.06
N SER A 127 -17.95 12.93 6.79
CA SER A 127 -18.73 12.92 5.55
C SER A 127 -17.85 12.89 4.31
N GLU A 128 -16.72 13.60 4.33
CA GLU A 128 -15.77 13.67 3.22
C GLU A 128 -15.04 12.34 3.04
N GLN A 129 -14.64 11.69 4.13
CA GLN A 129 -13.99 10.36 4.08
C GLN A 129 -14.96 9.28 3.57
N ILE A 130 -16.23 9.32 4.03
CA ILE A 130 -17.28 8.42 3.52
C ILE A 130 -17.53 8.68 2.03
N THR A 131 -17.54 9.95 1.61
CA THR A 131 -17.68 10.32 0.19
C THR A 131 -16.51 9.84 -0.65
N LEU A 132 -15.28 9.84 -0.12
CA LEU A 132 -14.12 9.26 -0.83
C LEU A 132 -14.30 7.77 -1.07
N ILE A 133 -14.77 7.01 -0.07
CA ILE A 133 -15.03 5.58 -0.19
C ILE A 133 -16.14 5.33 -1.22
N TYR A 134 -17.25 6.08 -1.13
CA TYR A 134 -18.34 6.01 -2.11
C TYR A 134 -17.83 6.22 -3.55
N ASN A 135 -17.12 7.33 -3.79
CA ASN A 135 -16.62 7.68 -5.12
C ASN A 135 -15.59 6.67 -5.64
N TRP A 136 -14.76 6.10 -4.77
CA TRP A 136 -13.84 5.05 -5.18
C TRP A 136 -14.59 3.80 -5.66
N ILE A 137 -15.63 3.36 -4.94
CA ILE A 137 -16.46 2.23 -5.35
C ILE A 137 -17.18 2.54 -6.66
N ASP A 138 -17.77 3.73 -6.79
CA ASP A 138 -18.47 4.22 -7.99
C ASP A 138 -17.55 4.28 -9.22
N GLN A 139 -16.26 4.54 -9.02
CA GLN A 139 -15.23 4.53 -10.06
C GLN A 139 -14.70 3.12 -10.40
N GLY A 140 -15.31 2.08 -9.85
CA GLY A 140 -14.96 0.68 -10.12
C GLY A 140 -14.01 0.06 -9.09
N ALA A 141 -13.83 0.71 -7.93
CA ALA A 141 -13.02 0.21 -6.82
C ALA A 141 -11.60 -0.22 -7.24
N ASN A 142 -10.95 0.52 -8.13
CA ASN A 142 -9.66 0.12 -8.71
C ASN A 142 -8.55 0.06 -7.66
N ASN A 143 -7.64 -0.90 -7.79
CA ASN A 143 -6.36 -0.91 -7.08
C ASN A 143 -5.34 -0.02 -7.81
N ASN A 144 -5.58 1.29 -7.77
CA ASN A 144 -4.78 2.29 -8.47
C ASN A 144 -3.98 3.17 -7.50
N TYR A 145 -2.94 3.78 -8.05
CA TYR A 145 -2.13 4.75 -7.33
C TYR A 145 -1.75 5.90 -8.25
N CYS A 146 -1.44 7.03 -7.63
CA CYS A 146 -0.86 8.15 -8.33
C CYS A 146 0.44 8.60 -7.67
N SER A 147 1.41 8.97 -8.49
CA SER A 147 2.67 9.56 -8.07
C SER A 147 2.99 10.73 -8.99
N ASP A 148 2.75 11.96 -8.52
CA ASP A 148 2.90 13.20 -9.31
C ASP A 148 4.32 13.48 -9.81
N SER A 149 5.32 12.72 -9.34
CA SER A 149 6.68 12.74 -9.86
C SER A 149 7.20 11.31 -10.00
N ALA A 150 8.02 11.07 -11.03
CA ALA A 150 8.74 9.81 -11.19
C ALA A 150 9.68 9.61 -9.99
N CYS A 151 9.15 9.06 -8.91
CA CYS A 151 9.73 8.96 -7.58
C CYS A 151 11.00 9.80 -7.34
N ASP A 152 10.86 11.12 -7.36
CA ASP A 152 12.01 11.99 -7.13
C ASP A 152 12.40 11.86 -5.65
N THR A 153 13.67 11.52 -5.42
CA THR A 153 14.26 11.38 -4.10
C THR A 153 15.37 12.40 -3.87
N VAL A 154 15.57 13.38 -4.77
CA VAL A 154 16.64 14.35 -4.63
C VAL A 154 16.22 15.50 -3.70
N ALA A 155 17.04 15.79 -2.69
CA ALA A 155 16.90 16.95 -1.80
C ALA A 155 15.51 17.04 -1.13
N MET A 156 15.09 15.96 -0.48
CA MET A 156 13.79 15.87 0.19
C MET A 156 13.61 16.95 1.26
N SER A 157 12.44 17.59 1.24
CA SER A 157 11.99 18.54 2.25
C SER A 157 11.15 17.84 3.31
N PHE A 158 11.41 18.14 4.58
CA PHE A 158 10.51 17.68 5.65
C PHE A 158 9.09 18.21 5.42
N THR A 159 8.95 19.50 5.15
CA THR A 159 7.63 20.15 5.07
C THR A 159 6.85 19.71 3.83
N ASN A 160 7.50 19.58 2.68
CA ASN A 160 6.81 19.39 1.40
C ASN A 160 6.74 17.93 0.97
N ASP A 161 7.72 17.10 1.33
CA ASP A 161 7.80 15.72 0.83
C ASP A 161 7.49 14.70 1.92
N ILE A 162 8.03 14.88 3.13
CA ILE A 162 7.97 13.85 4.18
C ILE A 162 6.74 14.01 5.07
N HIS A 163 6.48 15.22 5.55
CA HIS A 163 5.37 15.48 6.45
C HIS A 163 4.01 15.07 5.86
N PRO A 164 3.70 15.30 4.56
CA PRO A 164 2.47 14.79 3.96
C PRO A 164 2.36 13.26 4.00
N ILE A 165 3.46 12.54 3.80
CA ILE A 165 3.48 11.07 3.91
C ILE A 165 3.20 10.65 5.35
N ILE A 166 3.88 11.25 6.34
CA ILE A 166 3.69 10.91 7.75
C ILE A 166 2.27 11.22 8.21
N GLN A 167 1.74 12.38 7.80
CA GLN A 167 0.37 12.79 8.09
C GLN A 167 -0.66 11.81 7.54
N GLN A 168 -0.45 11.34 6.31
CA GLN A 168 -1.40 10.48 5.62
C GLN A 168 -1.33 9.02 6.09
N TYR A 169 -0.13 8.47 6.26
CA TYR A 169 0.06 7.02 6.43
C TYR A 169 0.45 6.58 7.84
N CYS A 170 0.83 7.52 8.73
CA CYS A 170 1.40 7.16 10.04
C CYS A 170 0.62 7.74 11.22
N ILE A 171 0.21 9.01 11.16
CA ILE A 171 -0.39 9.73 12.30
C ILE A 171 -1.74 9.13 12.72
N GLY A 172 -2.45 8.42 11.83
CA GLY A 172 -3.69 7.71 12.18
C GLY A 172 -3.55 6.77 13.39
N CYS A 173 -2.38 6.14 13.54
CA CYS A 173 -2.05 5.26 14.67
C CYS A 173 -0.91 5.76 15.55
N HIS A 174 -0.19 6.81 15.16
CA HIS A 174 1.00 7.33 15.85
C HIS A 174 0.89 8.83 16.16
N SER A 175 -0.26 9.24 16.65
CA SER A 175 -0.59 10.61 17.07
C SER A 175 -0.57 10.75 18.59
N SER A 176 -0.69 11.99 19.06
CA SER A 176 -0.91 12.30 20.48
C SER A 176 -2.25 11.77 21.00
N GLY A 177 -3.25 11.62 20.13
CA GLY A 177 -4.55 11.04 20.47
C GLY A 177 -4.56 9.51 20.45
N VAL A 178 -3.81 8.89 19.54
CA VAL A 178 -3.69 7.44 19.38
C VAL A 178 -2.20 7.11 19.25
N ALA A 179 -1.56 6.76 20.37
CA ALA A 179 -0.13 6.49 20.44
C ALA A 179 0.16 4.98 20.41
N SER A 180 -0.19 4.31 19.31
CA SER A 180 0.03 2.88 19.15
C SER A 180 1.53 2.55 19.29
N GLY A 181 1.84 1.53 20.10
CA GLY A 181 3.21 1.18 20.45
C GLY A 181 3.95 2.24 21.29
N GLY A 182 3.25 3.24 21.84
CA GLY A 182 3.85 4.35 22.58
C GLY A 182 4.58 5.37 21.70
N ILE A 183 4.33 5.35 20.39
CA ILE A 183 5.02 6.21 19.41
C ILE A 183 4.12 7.38 19.02
N ILE A 184 4.70 8.58 19.04
CA ILE A 184 4.09 9.83 18.54
C ILE A 184 5.09 10.46 17.57
N MET A 185 4.62 10.84 16.38
CA MET A 185 5.48 11.37 15.30
C MET A 185 4.89 12.58 14.57
N GLU A 186 4.18 13.44 15.30
CA GLU A 186 3.53 14.64 14.77
C GLU A 186 4.52 15.78 14.45
N THR A 187 5.66 15.79 15.13
CA THR A 187 6.69 16.83 14.95
C THR A 187 7.93 16.31 14.24
N HIS A 188 8.65 17.23 13.59
CA HIS A 188 9.97 16.94 13.00
C HIS A 188 10.91 16.28 14.02
N SER A 189 11.00 16.81 15.24
CA SER A 189 11.94 16.30 16.25
C SER A 189 11.61 14.87 16.70
N GLN A 190 10.32 14.54 16.81
CA GLN A 190 9.87 13.18 17.11
C GLN A 190 10.23 12.22 15.98
N LEU A 191 9.91 12.58 14.74
CA LEU A 191 10.20 11.76 13.57
C LEU A 191 11.72 11.59 13.37
N GLN A 192 12.50 12.65 13.54
CA GLN A 192 13.97 12.62 13.43
C GLN A 192 14.60 11.68 14.47
N ALA A 193 14.06 11.63 15.70
CA ALA A 193 14.55 10.70 16.71
C ALA A 193 14.37 9.23 16.28
N LEU A 194 13.23 8.90 15.63
CA LEU A 194 12.96 7.57 15.06
C LEU A 194 13.82 7.28 13.83
N ALA A 195 14.13 8.30 13.03
CA ALA A 195 15.07 8.18 11.91
C ALA A 195 16.48 7.82 12.42
N PHE A 196 17.00 8.57 13.39
CA PHE A 196 18.38 8.40 13.87
C PHE A 196 18.62 7.14 14.69
N ASN A 197 17.59 6.59 15.34
CA ASN A 197 17.69 5.30 16.00
C ASN A 197 17.41 4.11 15.05
N GLY A 198 17.16 4.38 13.76
CA GLY A 198 16.91 3.38 12.72
C GLY A 198 15.51 2.77 12.73
N SER A 199 14.70 3.03 13.77
CA SER A 199 13.37 2.41 13.89
C SER A 199 12.40 2.85 12.81
N LEU A 200 12.47 4.10 12.34
CA LEU A 200 11.58 4.57 11.27
C LEU A 200 11.78 3.75 10.00
N PHE A 201 13.00 3.71 9.47
CA PHE A 201 13.29 2.99 8.23
C PHE A 201 13.16 1.48 8.40
N GLY A 202 13.74 0.91 9.45
CA GLY A 202 13.70 -0.54 9.68
C GLY A 202 12.27 -1.09 9.77
N THR A 203 11.36 -0.32 10.36
CA THR A 203 9.95 -0.70 10.52
C THR A 203 9.16 -0.57 9.20
N ILE A 204 9.32 0.53 8.43
CA ILE A 204 8.59 0.72 7.16
C ILE A 204 9.17 -0.10 6.00
N ASN A 205 10.47 -0.43 6.05
CA ASN A 205 11.15 -1.30 5.10
C ASN A 205 11.04 -2.79 5.47
N HIS A 206 10.37 -3.10 6.59
CA HIS A 206 10.14 -4.47 7.08
C HIS A 206 11.45 -5.25 7.29
N GLU A 207 12.46 -4.59 7.85
CA GLU A 207 13.77 -5.19 8.11
C GLU A 207 13.73 -6.19 9.27
N ALA A 208 14.60 -7.20 9.20
CA ALA A 208 14.73 -8.19 10.26
C ALA A 208 15.10 -7.53 11.61
N GLY A 209 14.31 -7.83 12.65
CA GLY A 209 14.51 -7.27 13.99
C GLY A 209 13.62 -6.06 14.31
N TYR A 210 12.87 -5.54 13.32
CA TYR A 210 11.86 -4.51 13.53
C TYR A 210 10.45 -5.10 13.42
N VAL A 211 9.47 -4.45 14.06
CA VAL A 211 8.06 -4.79 13.87
C VAL A 211 7.60 -4.13 12.57
N PRO A 212 7.12 -4.88 11.56
CA PRO A 212 6.69 -4.30 10.29
C PRO A 212 5.54 -3.30 10.47
N MET A 213 5.64 -2.14 9.80
CA MET A 213 4.54 -1.17 9.72
C MET A 213 4.18 -0.84 8.26
N PRO A 214 2.89 -0.64 7.94
CA PRO A 214 1.75 -0.69 8.87
C PRO A 214 1.48 -2.12 9.40
N TYR A 215 1.08 -2.23 10.66
CA TYR A 215 1.08 -3.51 11.39
C TYR A 215 0.12 -4.54 10.76
N ASN A 216 0.64 -5.71 10.39
CA ASN A 216 -0.10 -6.78 9.70
C ASN A 216 -0.82 -6.36 8.41
N GLN A 217 -0.34 -5.28 7.77
CA GLN A 217 -0.89 -4.77 6.53
C GLN A 217 0.14 -4.85 5.41
N THR A 218 -0.31 -4.60 4.18
CA THR A 218 0.56 -4.46 3.02
C THR A 218 1.57 -3.33 3.25
N PRO A 219 2.85 -3.49 2.84
CA PRO A 219 3.85 -2.43 2.94
C PRO A 219 3.40 -1.12 2.27
N LEU A 220 4.00 0.00 2.69
CA LEU A 220 3.84 1.26 1.98
C LEU A 220 4.37 1.15 0.55
N ASP A 221 3.88 2.03 -0.32
CA ASP A 221 4.43 2.17 -1.65
C ASP A 221 5.95 2.41 -1.58
N VAL A 222 6.68 1.72 -2.47
CA VAL A 222 8.15 1.74 -2.48
C VAL A 222 8.69 3.15 -2.69
N CYS A 223 7.97 4.02 -3.39
CA CYS A 223 8.38 5.40 -3.54
C CYS A 223 8.33 6.18 -2.23
N PHE A 224 7.29 6.00 -1.42
CA PHE A 224 7.20 6.65 -0.11
C PHE A 224 8.35 6.21 0.80
N ILE A 225 8.66 4.92 0.79
CA ILE A 225 9.81 4.36 1.53
C ILE A 225 11.12 4.99 1.04
N ASN A 226 11.32 5.12 -0.27
CA ASN A 226 12.52 5.71 -0.85
C ASN A 226 12.66 7.21 -0.55
N LYS A 227 11.56 7.98 -0.57
CA LYS A 227 11.57 9.41 -0.18
C LYS A 227 11.97 9.57 1.29
N ILE A 228 11.35 8.79 2.19
CA ILE A 228 11.72 8.79 3.60
C ILE A 228 13.18 8.40 3.77
N LYS A 229 13.63 7.34 3.08
CA LYS A 229 15.03 6.91 3.14
C LYS A 229 15.99 8.01 2.72
N SER A 230 15.74 8.68 1.60
CA SER A 230 16.63 9.74 1.12
C SER A 230 16.68 10.92 2.08
N TRP A 231 15.53 11.32 2.65
CA TRP A 231 15.50 12.33 3.70
C TRP A 231 16.31 11.93 4.94
N ILE A 232 16.24 10.66 5.37
CA ILE A 232 17.06 10.14 6.48
C ILE A 232 18.55 10.18 6.12
N ASP A 233 18.92 9.73 4.92
CA ASP A 233 20.31 9.69 4.43
C ASP A 233 20.92 11.11 4.36
N ASP A 234 20.10 12.13 4.06
CA ASP A 234 20.47 13.55 4.05
C ASP A 234 20.54 14.18 5.46
N GLY A 235 20.38 13.38 6.52
CA GLY A 235 20.46 13.82 7.91
C GLY A 235 19.13 14.33 8.49
N ALA A 236 18.01 13.93 7.90
CA ALA A 236 16.66 14.29 8.32
C ALA A 236 16.48 15.82 8.53
N PRO A 237 16.77 16.66 7.51
CA PRO A 237 16.69 18.12 7.63
C PRO A 237 15.26 18.59 7.95
N ASN A 238 15.15 19.73 8.64
CA ASN A 238 13.88 20.41 8.91
C ASN A 238 13.75 21.64 8.00
N ASN A 239 13.29 21.42 6.77
CA ASN A 239 13.28 22.38 5.67
C ASN A 239 11.97 22.38 4.88
#